data_AF-A0A2M8G223-F1
#
_entry.id   AF-A0A2M8G223-F1
#
_cell.length_a   1.000
_cell.length_b   1.000
_cell.length_c   1.000
_cell.angle_alpha   90.00
_cell.angle_beta   90.00
_cell.angle_gamma   90.00
#
_symmetry.space_group_name_H-M   'P 1'
#
loop_
_entity.id
_entity.type
_entity.pdbx_description
1 polymer ?
#
loop_
_entity_poly.entity_id
_entity_poly.type
_entity_poly.pdbx_seq_one_letter_code
_entity_poly.pdbx_strand_id
1 'polypeptide(L)'
;MAEKETKVKPTRKEVKVDKKAPKAGADLLSKYQTHKTDTGSTEVQVVVLTKKIAELTKHLKEHKHDFDSRVGLLKMVGKRRRLLNYLKKSDEITYADLIADLKLRK
;
A
#
# COMPACT_ATOMS: atom_id res chain seq x y z
N MET A 1 -11.32 23.93 39.66
CA MET A 1 -10.25 24.02 38.64
C MET A 1 -9.18 22.99 38.99
N ALA A 2 -9.01 21.97 38.16
CA ALA A 2 -7.75 21.22 37.98
C ALA A 2 -7.95 20.30 36.76
N GLU A 3 -7.35 20.70 35.65
CA GLU A 3 -7.37 20.02 34.36
C GLU A 3 -6.49 18.76 34.34
N LYS A 4 -6.87 17.81 33.48
CA LYS A 4 -6.04 17.00 32.57
C LYS A 4 -4.91 16.13 33.15
N GLU A 5 -4.98 14.82 32.90
CA GLU A 5 -4.40 14.18 31.69
C GLU A 5 -4.26 12.66 31.89
N THR A 6 -4.88 11.90 30.99
CA THR A 6 -4.81 10.43 30.93
C THR A 6 -3.46 9.99 30.36
N LYS A 7 -2.57 9.48 31.21
CA LYS A 7 -1.29 8.90 30.78
C LYS A 7 -1.39 7.38 30.66
N VAL A 8 -1.84 6.90 29.50
CA VAL A 8 -1.68 5.49 29.11
C VAL A 8 -0.19 5.24 28.84
N LYS A 9 0.36 4.26 29.55
CA LYS A 9 1.80 3.95 29.61
C LYS A 9 2.33 3.33 28.31
N PRO A 10 3.63 3.53 28.02
CA PRO A 10 4.27 3.17 26.75
C PRO A 10 4.84 1.75 26.82
N THR A 11 4.66 0.95 25.77
CA THR A 11 5.45 -0.28 25.55
C THR A 11 5.73 -0.49 24.06
N ARG A 12 6.49 0.42 23.46
CA ARG A 12 7.15 0.15 22.18
C ARG A 12 8.39 -0.71 22.46
N LYS A 13 8.22 -2.03 22.52
CA LYS A 13 9.36 -2.95 22.52
C LYS A 13 10.12 -2.77 21.22
N GLU A 14 11.39 -2.43 21.37
CA GLU A 14 12.38 -2.29 20.31
C GLU A 14 12.57 -3.64 19.62
N VAL A 15 12.15 -3.74 18.36
CA VAL A 15 12.55 -4.86 17.50
C VAL A 15 13.72 -4.35 16.66
N LYS A 16 14.92 -4.77 17.05
CA LYS A 16 16.12 -4.70 16.21
C LYS A 16 15.81 -5.44 14.91
N VAL A 17 15.76 -4.72 13.79
CA VAL A 17 15.74 -5.33 12.46
C VAL A 17 17.09 -5.04 11.84
N ASP A 18 17.83 -6.13 11.62
CA ASP A 18 19.17 -6.14 11.06
C ASP A 18 19.24 -5.38 9.73
N LYS A 19 20.29 -4.57 9.64
CA LYS A 19 20.63 -3.74 8.46
C LYS A 19 20.88 -4.63 7.25
N LYS A 20 20.02 -4.56 6.22
CA LYS A 20 20.39 -4.93 4.84
C LYS A 20 19.62 -4.12 3.80
N ALA A 21 20.40 -3.36 3.02
CA ALA A 21 20.16 -2.59 1.78
C ALA A 21 18.71 -2.33 1.27
N PRO A 22 18.42 -1.09 0.80
CA PRO A 22 17.07 -0.55 0.68
C PRO A 22 16.32 -1.14 -0.53
N LYS A 23 15.20 -1.82 -0.28
CA LYS A 23 14.17 -2.11 -1.27
C LYS A 23 12.90 -1.36 -0.86
N ALA A 24 12.73 -0.16 -1.38
CA ALA A 24 11.64 0.79 -1.08
C ALA A 24 10.19 0.24 -1.16
N GLY A 25 10.00 -1.01 -1.59
CA GLY A 25 8.70 -1.69 -1.57
C GLY A 25 8.42 -2.50 -0.29
N ALA A 26 9.42 -3.06 0.38
CA ALA A 26 9.17 -3.93 1.54
C ALA A 26 8.57 -3.15 2.73
N ASP A 27 9.02 -1.92 2.90
CA ASP A 27 8.66 -1.07 4.04
C ASP A 27 7.17 -0.68 4.06
N LEU A 28 6.58 -0.37 2.89
CA LEU A 28 5.18 0.03 2.81
C LEU A 28 4.23 -1.11 3.17
N LEU A 29 4.59 -2.36 2.84
CA LEU A 29 3.73 -3.50 3.14
C LEU A 29 3.65 -3.72 4.66
N SER A 30 4.77 -3.59 5.37
CA SER A 30 4.82 -3.70 6.83
C SER A 30 4.16 -2.52 7.55
N LYS A 31 4.08 -1.34 6.91
CA LYS A 31 3.37 -0.18 7.48
C LYS A 31 1.85 -0.36 7.50
N TYR A 32 1.28 -0.93 6.43
CA TYR A 32 -0.17 -1.10 6.30
C TYR A 32 -0.67 -2.49 6.75
N GLN A 33 0.23 -3.37 7.20
CA GLN A 33 -0.14 -4.64 7.81
C GLN A 33 -0.50 -4.44 9.27
N THR A 34 -1.80 -4.51 9.61
CA THR A 34 -2.28 -4.51 10.99
C THR A 34 -1.79 -5.74 11.75
N HIS A 35 -1.71 -6.88 11.05
CA HIS A 35 -1.14 -8.13 11.54
C HIS A 35 -0.19 -8.72 10.49
N LYS A 36 0.78 -9.53 10.92
CA LYS A 36 1.79 -10.15 10.04
C LYS A 36 1.18 -11.08 8.97
N THR A 37 -0.04 -11.55 9.20
CA THR A 37 -0.83 -12.42 8.31
C THR A 37 -1.94 -11.66 7.56
N ASP A 38 -2.06 -10.34 7.75
CA ASP A 38 -3.09 -9.58 7.10
C ASP A 38 -2.74 -9.34 5.62
N THR A 39 -3.37 -10.13 4.77
CA THR A 39 -3.32 -10.01 3.31
C THR A 39 -4.63 -9.47 2.73
N GLY A 40 -5.66 -9.31 3.57
CA GLY A 40 -7.03 -9.02 3.17
C GLY A 40 -7.35 -7.53 3.18
N SER A 41 -6.65 -6.74 4.00
CA SER A 41 -6.91 -5.31 4.13
C SER A 41 -6.79 -4.56 2.80
N THR A 42 -7.69 -3.60 2.62
CA THR A 42 -7.82 -2.85 1.37
C THR A 42 -6.54 -2.08 1.06
N GLU A 43 -5.87 -1.55 2.09
CA GLU A 43 -4.58 -0.87 1.98
C GLU A 43 -3.49 -1.81 1.44
N VAL A 44 -3.33 -2.98 2.07
CA VAL A 44 -2.35 -4.00 1.67
C VAL A 44 -2.59 -4.42 0.22
N GLN A 45 -3.84 -4.66 -0.17
CA GLN A 45 -4.18 -5.01 -1.56
C GLN A 45 -3.79 -3.91 -2.55
N VAL A 46 -4.01 -2.63 -2.23
CA VAL A 46 -3.62 -1.51 -3.10
C VAL A 46 -2.10 -1.40 -3.26
N VAL A 47 -1.34 -1.60 -2.17
CA VAL A 47 0.13 -1.62 -2.22
C VAL A 47 0.65 -2.77 -3.10
N VAL A 48 0.10 -3.98 -2.92
CA VAL A 48 0.47 -5.17 -3.72
C VAL A 48 0.15 -4.96 -5.20
N LEU A 49 -1.06 -4.46 -5.51
CA LEU A 49 -1.45 -4.18 -6.89
C LEU A 49 -0.55 -3.12 -7.53
N THR A 50 -0.18 -2.08 -6.79
CA THR A 50 0.69 -1.01 -7.29
C THR A 50 2.09 -1.54 -7.65
N LYS A 51 2.65 -2.44 -6.83
CA LYS A 51 3.93 -3.12 -7.16
C LYS A 51 3.81 -3.96 -8.43
N LYS A 52 2.80 -4.82 -8.51
CA LYS A 52 2.56 -5.68 -9.69
C LYS A 52 2.37 -4.86 -10.96
N ILE A 53 1.61 -3.76 -10.89
CA ILE A 53 1.43 -2.82 -12.00
C ILE A 53 2.79 -2.25 -12.43
N ALA A 54 3.64 -1.82 -11.48
CA ALA A 54 4.94 -1.25 -11.81
C ALA A 54 5.88 -2.29 -12.46
N GLU A 55 5.87 -3.53 -11.99
CA GLU A 55 6.64 -4.64 -12.58
C GLU A 55 6.16 -4.99 -13.99
N LEU A 56 4.84 -5.19 -14.17
CA LEU A 56 4.25 -5.47 -15.48
C LEU A 56 4.45 -4.33 -16.48
N THR A 57 4.39 -3.08 -16.01
CA THR A 57 4.65 -1.92 -16.86
C THR A 57 6.09 -1.92 -17.39
N LYS A 58 7.07 -2.41 -16.62
CA LYS A 58 8.45 -2.58 -17.12
C LYS A 58 8.53 -3.69 -18.15
N HIS A 59 7.94 -4.85 -17.86
CA HIS A 59 7.92 -5.99 -18.78
C HIS A 59 7.30 -5.64 -20.14
N LEU A 60 6.17 -4.92 -20.13
CA LEU A 60 5.46 -4.51 -21.35
C LEU A 60 6.18 -3.42 -22.17
N LYS A 61 7.18 -2.74 -21.61
CA LYS A 61 8.04 -1.83 -22.40
C LYS A 61 8.96 -2.61 -23.31
N GLU A 62 9.44 -3.77 -22.87
CA GLU A 62 10.28 -4.68 -23.65
C GLU A 62 9.41 -5.50 -24.62
N HIS A 63 8.27 -6.02 -24.14
CA HIS A 63 7.35 -6.84 -24.94
C HIS A 63 6.14 -6.06 -25.44
N LYS A 64 6.33 -5.28 -26.51
CA LYS A 64 5.28 -4.38 -27.06
C LYS A 64 4.07 -5.11 -27.66
N HIS A 65 4.26 -6.34 -28.13
CA HIS A 65 3.23 -7.16 -28.78
C HIS A 65 2.47 -8.09 -27.84
N ASP A 66 2.75 -8.06 -26.54
CA ASP A 66 1.99 -8.84 -25.56
C ASP A 66 0.67 -8.12 -25.19
N PHE A 67 -0.38 -8.44 -25.92
CA PHE A 67 -1.71 -7.85 -25.75
C PHE A 67 -2.50 -8.48 -24.59
N ASP A 68 -2.32 -9.76 -24.31
CA ASP A 68 -3.02 -10.46 -23.22
C ASP A 68 -2.56 -9.96 -21.86
N SER A 69 -1.24 -9.77 -21.67
CA SER A 69 -0.69 -9.17 -20.46
C SER A 69 -1.12 -7.71 -20.28
N ARG A 70 -1.31 -6.96 -21.38
CA ARG A 70 -1.88 -5.60 -21.34
C ARG A 70 -3.33 -5.60 -20.85
N VAL A 71 -4.15 -6.56 -21.29
CA VAL A 71 -5.52 -6.73 -20.78
C VAL A 71 -5.49 -7.05 -19.28
N GLY A 72 -4.58 -7.93 -18.84
CA GLY A 72 -4.34 -8.23 -17.43
C GLY A 72 -3.96 -6.97 -16.62
N LEU A 73 -3.05 -6.16 -17.15
CA LEU A 73 -2.65 -4.89 -16.55
C LEU A 73 -3.84 -3.94 -16.37
N LEU A 74 -4.67 -3.76 -17.41
CA LEU A 74 -5.86 -2.90 -17.35
C LEU A 74 -6.86 -3.39 -16.29
N LYS A 75 -7.07 -4.71 -16.17
CA LYS A 75 -7.90 -5.29 -15.11
C LYS A 75 -7.34 -4.97 -13.72
N MET A 76 -6.02 -5.04 -13.51
CA MET A 76 -5.38 -4.70 -12.23
C MET A 76 -5.53 -3.22 -11.90
N VAL A 77 -5.35 -2.32 -12.87
CA VAL A 77 -5.57 -0.88 -12.70
C VAL A 77 -7.02 -0.58 -12.32
N GLY A 78 -7.99 -1.23 -12.99
CA GLY A 78 -9.41 -1.12 -12.68
C GLY A 78 -9.75 -1.61 -11.26
N LYS A 79 -9.20 -2.76 -10.85
CA LYS A 79 -9.37 -3.28 -9.48
C LYS A 79 -8.81 -2.30 -8.44
N ARG A 80 -7.60 -1.77 -8.65
CA ARG A 80 -7.00 -0.77 -7.77
C ARG A 80 -7.87 0.48 -7.65
N ARG A 81 -8.41 0.98 -8.77
CA ARG A 81 -9.33 2.14 -8.77
C ARG A 81 -10.60 1.88 -7.94
N ARG A 82 -11.18 0.68 -8.03
CA ARG A 82 -12.35 0.31 -7.22
C ARG A 82 -12.03 0.28 -5.73
N LEU A 83 -10.89 -0.30 -5.33
CA LEU A 83 -10.45 -0.35 -3.93
C LEU A 83 -10.17 1.06 -3.37
N LEU A 84 -9.53 1.93 -4.16
CA LEU A 84 -9.31 3.32 -3.79
C LEU A 84 -10.63 4.10 -3.63
N ASN A 85 -11.60 3.87 -4.50
CA ASN A 85 -12.93 4.48 -4.37
C ASN A 85 -13.68 3.98 -3.13
N TYR A 86 -13.49 2.71 -2.75
CA TYR A 86 -14.04 2.16 -1.52
C TYR A 86 -13.39 2.81 -0.29
N LEU A 87 -12.06 2.84 -0.23
CA LEU A 87 -11.32 3.52 0.85
C LEU A 87 -11.72 4.99 0.98
N LYS A 88 -11.89 5.70 -0.14
CA LYS A 88 -12.35 7.09 -0.11
C LYS A 88 -13.72 7.26 0.57
N LYS A 89 -14.62 6.27 0.44
CA LYS A 89 -15.96 6.31 1.06
C LYS A 89 -15.94 5.87 2.52
N SER A 90 -15.10 4.91 2.87
CA SER A 90 -15.00 4.39 4.24
C SER A 90 -14.17 5.32 5.12
N ASP A 91 -12.93 5.63 4.71
CA ASP A 91 -11.92 6.32 5.52
C ASP A 91 -11.10 7.28 4.66
N GLU A 92 -11.49 8.56 4.66
CA GLU A 92 -10.85 9.58 3.83
C GLU A 92 -9.41 9.90 4.26
N ILE A 93 -9.10 9.79 5.56
CA ILE A 93 -7.76 10.01 6.12
C ILE A 93 -6.79 8.95 5.57
N THR A 94 -7.14 7.67 5.72
CA THR A 94 -6.35 6.55 5.23
C THR A 94 -6.17 6.61 3.71
N TYR A 95 -7.20 7.03 2.97
CA TYR A 95 -7.11 7.27 1.53
C TYR A 95 -6.08 8.35 1.17
N ALA A 96 -6.09 9.49 1.87
CA ALA A 96 -5.17 10.59 1.64
C ALA A 96 -3.71 10.19 1.94
N ASP A 97 -3.48 9.52 3.06
CA ASP A 97 -2.16 9.03 3.46
C ASP A 97 -1.62 8.01 2.44
N LEU A 98 -2.47 7.09 1.99
CA LEU A 98 -2.09 6.03 1.08
C LEU A 98 -1.79 6.56 -0.34
N ILE A 99 -2.49 7.62 -0.78
CA ILE A 99 -2.15 8.33 -2.03
C ILE A 99 -0.85 9.10 -1.91
N ALA A 100 -0.61 9.76 -0.77
CA ALA A 100 0.63 10.49 -0.52
C ALA A 100 1.85 9.55 -0.55
N ASP A 101 1.75 8.42 0.15
CA ASP A 101 2.80 7.40 0.22
C ASP A 101 3.08 6.73 -1.13
N LEU A 102 2.04 6.40 -1.89
CA LEU A 102 2.21 5.75 -3.20
C LEU A 102 2.44 6.73 -4.36
N LYS A 103 2.37 8.05 -4.12
CA LYS A 103 2.49 9.13 -5.12
C LYS A 103 1.61 8.89 -6.36
N LEU A 104 0.41 8.36 -6.16
CA LEU A 104 -0.52 8.08 -7.26
C LEU A 104 -1.18 9.39 -7.72
N ARG A 105 -1.04 9.70 -9.02
CA ARG A 105 -1.77 10.83 -9.64
C ARG A 105 -3.19 10.39 -10.01
N LYS A 106 -4.15 11.30 -9.81
CA LYS A 106 -5.58 11.11 -10.05
C LYS A 106 -5.94 11.33 -11.51
#